data_AF-A0A352HPB4-F1
#
_entry.id   AF-A0A352HPB4-F1
#
_cell.length_a   1.000
_cell.length_b   1.000
_cell.length_c   1.000
_cell.angle_alpha   90.00
_cell.angle_beta   90.00
_cell.angle_gamma   90.00
#
_symmetry.space_group_name_H-M   'P 1'
#
loop_
_entity.id
_entity.type
_entity.pdbx_description
1 polymer ?
#
loop_
_entity_poly.entity_id
_entity_poly.type
_entity_poly.pdbx_seq_one_letter_code
_entity_poly.pdbx_strand_id
1 'polypeptide(L)'
;MKRINRLLSRLLLCAAACGIAVPSFAGEPEYGTLNTAAQHPDWVRNAVIYEVNLRQGTPERTLAAMEKQLPRLQDLGVDILWLMPIHPISKLNRKGELGSYYAVADYKAVNPEFGTFDDLRSFVKTAHRLGMKVIIDEVCNHTGCDNVWVKEHPDFYARNEKGEMFGPFDWTDTYKLDYSNPQLRAAMIDALEYWVKEADIDGYRCDVAAEVPTSFWEEARARLEMIKP
;
A
#
# COMPACT_ATOMS: atom_id res chain seq x y z
N MET A 1 74.06 4.86 -0.31
CA MET A 1 74.15 5.00 1.15
C MET A 1 73.98 6.46 1.51
N LYS A 2 72.92 6.88 2.26
CA LYS A 2 72.66 8.27 2.76
C LYS A 2 72.46 9.34 1.64
N ARG A 3 71.73 10.46 1.79
CA ARG A 3 70.57 10.90 2.63
C ARG A 3 70.28 12.36 2.20
N ILE A 4 69.01 12.82 2.21
CA ILE A 4 68.62 14.23 2.58
C ILE A 4 69.04 15.33 1.54
N ASN A 5 68.39 16.49 1.28
CA ASN A 5 67.26 17.25 1.85
C ASN A 5 66.60 18.15 0.77
N ARG A 6 65.36 18.63 1.04
CA ARG A 6 64.90 20.04 0.94
C ARG A 6 63.44 20.10 1.44
N LEU A 7 63.15 20.81 2.55
CA LEU A 7 62.62 22.20 2.61
C LEU A 7 61.24 22.34 1.92
N LEU A 8 60.17 22.93 2.46
CA LEU A 8 59.83 23.63 3.73
C LEU A 8 58.36 23.21 4.12
N SER A 9 57.72 23.55 5.25
CA SER A 9 58.05 24.34 6.46
C SER A 9 57.18 23.88 7.66
N ARG A 10 57.08 24.68 8.74
CA ARG A 10 55.93 24.68 9.69
C ARG A 10 55.38 26.09 9.86
N LEU A 11 54.08 26.28 9.62
CA LEU A 11 53.30 27.36 10.22
C LEU A 11 52.12 26.72 10.96
N LEU A 12 52.04 26.90 12.27
CA LEU A 12 50.79 26.70 12.99
C LEU A 12 49.97 27.99 12.87
N LEU A 13 48.70 27.87 12.52
CA LEU A 13 47.70 28.91 12.73
C LEU A 13 46.50 28.28 13.43
N CYS A 14 46.33 28.58 14.72
CA CYS A 14 45.12 28.25 15.46
C CYS A 14 44.22 29.48 15.51
N ALA A 15 43.01 29.40 14.94
CA ALA A 15 41.95 30.39 15.18
C ALA A 15 40.57 29.76 15.00
N ALA A 16 39.85 29.64 16.13
CA ALA A 16 38.39 29.57 16.28
C ALA A 16 37.54 28.89 15.18
N ALA A 17 37.19 27.62 15.40
CA ALA A 17 35.96 27.07 14.84
C ALA A 17 34.75 27.65 15.60
N CYS A 18 33.91 28.43 14.93
CA CYS A 18 32.67 28.93 15.51
C CYS A 18 31.65 27.77 15.55
N GLY A 19 31.52 27.14 16.72
CA GLY A 19 30.60 26.03 16.93
C GLY A 19 29.15 26.48 16.95
N ILE A 20 28.47 26.40 15.81
CA ILE A 20 27.00 26.43 15.78
C ILE A 20 26.53 25.11 16.41
N ALA A 21 26.00 25.17 17.62
CA ALA A 21 25.40 24.02 18.28
C ALA A 21 24.12 23.62 17.52
N VAL A 22 24.19 22.55 16.73
CA VAL A 22 22.99 21.88 16.21
C VAL A 22 22.24 21.31 17.40
N PRO A 23 20.94 21.61 17.61
CA PRO A 23 20.18 20.99 18.66
C PRO A 23 20.16 19.47 18.44
N SER A 24 20.57 18.70 19.45
CA SER A 24 20.35 17.26 19.40
C SER A 24 18.85 17.02 19.37
N PHE A 25 18.34 16.44 18.29
CA PHE A 25 16.98 15.93 18.29
C PHE A 25 16.87 14.89 19.41
N ALA A 26 15.86 15.05 20.27
CA ALA A 26 15.63 14.16 21.38
C ALA A 26 14.95 12.88 20.87
N GLY A 27 15.66 11.75 20.98
CA GLY A 27 15.12 10.41 20.76
C GLY A 27 14.60 10.15 19.35
N GLU A 28 15.43 9.54 18.49
CA GLU A 28 14.85 8.65 17.49
C GLU A 28 14.05 7.57 18.24
N PRO A 29 12.85 7.19 17.76
CA PRO A 29 12.14 6.06 18.34
C PRO A 29 13.03 4.84 18.21
N GLU A 30 13.29 4.17 19.34
CA GLU A 30 14.06 2.93 19.35
C GLU A 30 13.20 1.88 18.63
N TYR A 31 13.44 1.73 17.32
CA TYR A 31 12.89 0.64 16.52
C TYR A 31 13.50 -0.66 17.05
N GLY A 32 12.90 -1.17 18.12
CA GLY A 32 13.34 -2.39 18.77
C GLY A 32 13.44 -3.50 17.74
N THR A 33 14.42 -4.38 17.91
CA THR A 33 14.61 -5.57 17.08
C THR A 33 13.49 -6.58 17.32
N LEU A 34 12.30 -6.23 16.86
CA LEU A 34 11.17 -7.13 16.66
C LEU A 34 11.57 -8.09 15.55
N ASN A 35 12.23 -9.19 15.94
CA ASN A 35 12.41 -10.35 15.09
C ASN A 35 11.02 -10.86 14.71
N THR A 36 10.53 -10.45 13.54
CA THR A 36 9.28 -10.98 13.00
C THR A 36 9.47 -12.47 12.74
N ALA A 37 8.59 -13.32 13.26
CA ALA A 37 8.62 -14.76 12.94
C ALA A 37 8.25 -15.06 11.47
N ALA A 38 7.89 -14.03 10.69
CA ALA A 38 7.59 -14.09 9.28
C ALA A 38 8.78 -14.65 8.48
N GLN A 39 8.62 -15.86 7.95
CA GLN A 39 9.49 -16.34 6.88
C GLN A 39 9.08 -15.63 5.57
N HIS A 40 10.09 -15.21 4.82
CA HIS A 40 9.94 -14.57 3.52
C HIS A 40 10.69 -15.44 2.48
N PRO A 41 10.06 -15.81 1.35
CA PRO A 41 10.75 -16.55 0.29
C PRO A 41 11.97 -15.77 -0.23
N ASP A 42 13.11 -16.43 -0.42
CA ASP A 42 14.36 -15.73 -0.76
C ASP A 42 14.29 -14.88 -2.04
N TRP A 43 13.42 -15.24 -2.99
CA TRP A 43 13.22 -14.50 -4.24
C TRP A 43 12.74 -13.06 -4.00
N VAL A 44 11.96 -12.79 -2.94
CA VAL A 44 11.41 -11.43 -2.70
C VAL A 44 12.50 -10.39 -2.44
N ARG A 45 13.70 -10.82 -2.01
CA ARG A 45 14.84 -9.93 -1.75
C ARG A 45 15.44 -9.31 -3.01
N ASN A 46 15.16 -9.90 -4.17
CA ASN A 46 15.67 -9.46 -5.47
C ASN A 46 14.54 -9.04 -6.43
N ALA A 47 13.28 -9.03 -5.97
CA ALA A 47 12.12 -8.80 -6.80
C ALA A 47 11.95 -7.32 -7.19
N VAL A 48 11.60 -7.08 -8.45
CA VAL A 48 11.25 -5.75 -8.98
C VAL A 48 9.73 -5.55 -8.92
N ILE A 49 9.29 -4.57 -8.12
CA ILE A 49 7.89 -4.14 -8.06
C ILE A 49 7.69 -2.96 -9.01
N TYR A 50 6.65 -3.01 -9.83
CA TYR A 50 6.20 -1.90 -10.68
C TYR A 50 4.80 -1.44 -10.25
N GLU A 51 4.68 -0.20 -9.77
CA GLU A 51 3.39 0.42 -9.43
C GLU A 51 2.64 0.84 -10.70
N VAL A 52 1.36 0.46 -10.77
CA VAL A 52 0.47 0.66 -11.91
C VAL A 52 -0.68 1.57 -11.49
N ASN A 53 -0.57 2.84 -11.83
CA ASN A 53 -1.68 3.77 -11.79
C ASN A 53 -2.52 3.63 -13.07
N LEU A 54 -3.70 3.00 -12.99
CA LEU A 54 -4.54 2.75 -14.16
C LEU A 54 -5.01 4.03 -14.87
N ARG A 55 -5.18 5.17 -14.17
CA ARG A 55 -5.56 6.45 -14.82
C ARG A 55 -4.43 7.09 -15.64
N GLN A 56 -3.17 6.68 -15.43
CA GLN A 56 -1.99 7.30 -16.03
C GLN A 56 -1.12 6.31 -16.84
N GLY A 57 -1.31 5.00 -16.66
CA GLY A 57 -0.53 3.96 -17.33
C GLY A 57 -0.79 3.84 -18.83
N THR A 58 -2.01 4.17 -19.28
CA THR A 58 -2.37 4.23 -20.72
C THR A 58 -3.35 5.38 -21.01
N PRO A 59 -3.46 5.83 -22.28
CA PRO A 59 -4.45 6.84 -22.69
C PRO A 59 -5.91 6.40 -22.44
N GLU A 60 -6.22 5.12 -22.58
CA GLU A 60 -7.56 4.55 -22.40
C GLU A 60 -7.95 4.35 -20.93
N ARG A 61 -6.95 4.30 -20.02
CA ARG A 61 -7.12 4.19 -18.57
C ARG A 61 -7.76 2.89 -18.04
N THR A 62 -7.68 1.80 -18.80
CA THR A 62 -8.34 0.52 -18.48
C THR A 62 -7.35 -0.64 -18.24
N LEU A 63 -7.81 -1.64 -17.50
CA LEU A 63 -7.13 -2.92 -17.31
C LEU A 63 -6.78 -3.59 -18.65
N ALA A 64 -7.72 -3.63 -19.59
CA ALA A 64 -7.51 -4.21 -20.93
C ALA A 64 -6.49 -3.44 -21.79
N ALA A 65 -6.31 -2.14 -21.57
CA ALA A 65 -5.24 -1.37 -22.21
C ALA A 65 -3.88 -1.62 -21.53
N MET A 66 -3.87 -1.71 -20.20
CA MET A 66 -2.67 -2.01 -19.42
C MET A 66 -2.19 -3.45 -19.63
N GLU A 67 -3.09 -4.42 -19.86
CA GLU A 67 -2.74 -5.82 -20.19
C GLU A 67 -1.83 -5.89 -21.42
N LYS A 68 -2.07 -5.03 -22.42
CA LYS A 68 -1.25 -4.95 -23.64
C LYS A 68 0.17 -4.44 -23.38
N GLN A 69 0.43 -3.81 -22.24
CA GLN A 69 1.75 -3.34 -21.83
C GLN A 69 2.56 -4.43 -21.11
N LEU A 70 1.94 -5.53 -20.69
CA LEU A 70 2.59 -6.56 -19.88
C LEU A 70 3.83 -7.21 -20.53
N PRO A 71 3.89 -7.50 -21.85
CA PRO A 71 5.13 -7.96 -22.48
C PRO A 71 6.29 -6.97 -22.32
N ARG A 72 6.03 -5.66 -22.44
CA ARG A 72 7.05 -4.61 -22.24
C ARG A 72 7.51 -4.52 -20.77
N LEU A 73 6.66 -4.88 -19.81
CA LEU A 73 7.03 -4.94 -18.39
C LEU A 73 7.80 -6.23 -18.06
N GLN A 74 7.50 -7.34 -18.71
CA GLN A 74 8.33 -8.54 -18.67
C GLN A 74 9.73 -8.27 -19.22
N ASP A 75 9.85 -7.61 -20.38
CA ASP A 75 11.14 -7.22 -20.98
C ASP A 75 11.95 -6.25 -20.08
N LEU A 76 11.27 -5.46 -19.25
CA LEU A 76 11.88 -4.58 -18.25
C LEU A 76 12.42 -5.33 -17.02
N GLY A 77 12.04 -6.60 -16.84
CA GLY A 77 12.39 -7.42 -15.67
C GLY A 77 11.52 -7.14 -14.45
N VAL A 78 10.24 -6.82 -14.62
CA VAL A 78 9.27 -6.72 -13.52
C VAL A 78 8.90 -8.11 -13.01
N ASP A 79 8.92 -8.33 -11.70
CA ASP A 79 8.45 -9.56 -11.05
C ASP A 79 7.03 -9.40 -10.47
N ILE A 80 6.70 -8.21 -9.95
CA ILE A 80 5.44 -7.93 -9.28
C ILE A 80 4.82 -6.65 -9.85
N LEU A 81 3.57 -6.76 -10.31
CA LEU A 81 2.72 -5.65 -10.69
C LEU A 81 1.87 -5.25 -9.48
N TRP A 82 2.05 -4.03 -8.98
CA TRP A 82 1.20 -3.47 -7.92
C TRP A 82 0.17 -2.56 -8.56
N LEU A 83 -1.09 -3.00 -8.60
CA LEU A 83 -2.20 -2.14 -9.00
C LEU A 83 -2.56 -1.21 -7.83
N MET A 84 -2.56 0.11 -8.07
CA MET A 84 -3.22 1.09 -7.19
C MET A 84 -4.71 0.71 -6.96
N PRO A 85 -5.40 1.25 -5.92
CA PRO A 85 -6.72 0.74 -5.53
C PRO A 85 -7.70 0.70 -6.71
N ILE A 86 -8.22 -0.50 -7.00
CA ILE A 86 -9.03 -0.78 -8.19
C ILE A 86 -10.54 -0.57 -7.97
N HIS A 87 -10.94 -0.15 -6.77
CA HIS A 87 -12.33 -0.12 -6.33
C HIS A 87 -13.09 1.13 -6.78
N PRO A 88 -14.44 1.09 -6.84
CA PRO A 88 -15.26 2.29 -6.98
C PRO A 88 -14.93 3.33 -5.90
N ILE A 89 -14.86 4.60 -6.31
CA ILE A 89 -14.46 5.71 -5.43
C ILE A 89 -15.68 6.50 -4.97
N SER A 90 -15.71 6.83 -3.68
CA SER A 90 -16.77 7.60 -3.02
C SER A 90 -17.12 8.89 -3.76
N LYS A 91 -18.41 9.24 -3.78
CA LYS A 91 -18.91 10.50 -4.34
C LYS A 91 -19.13 11.54 -3.25
N LEU A 92 -19.55 11.12 -2.07
CA LEU A 92 -19.67 11.99 -0.91
C LEU A 92 -18.29 12.50 -0.46
N ASN A 93 -18.24 13.80 -0.17
CA ASN A 93 -17.05 14.57 0.25
C ASN A 93 -15.81 14.46 -0.68
N ARG A 94 -15.99 13.96 -1.90
CA ARG A 94 -14.91 13.65 -2.86
C ARG A 94 -13.94 14.81 -3.06
N LYS A 95 -12.64 14.53 -2.91
CA LYS A 95 -11.56 15.46 -3.28
C LYS A 95 -11.33 15.49 -4.80
N GLY A 96 -11.61 16.64 -5.41
CA GLY A 96 -11.50 16.85 -6.86
C GLY A 96 -12.57 16.09 -7.67
N GLU A 97 -12.46 16.13 -9.00
CA GLU A 97 -13.49 15.56 -9.90
C GLU A 97 -13.55 14.02 -9.84
N LEU A 98 -12.38 13.37 -9.90
CA LEU A 98 -12.24 11.92 -10.00
C LEU A 98 -12.11 11.20 -8.65
N GLY A 99 -11.81 11.93 -7.57
CA GLY A 99 -11.61 11.38 -6.23
C GLY A 99 -10.29 10.64 -6.02
N SER A 100 -9.91 10.51 -4.75
CA SER A 100 -8.81 9.66 -4.31
C SER A 100 -9.17 8.18 -4.49
N TYR A 101 -8.25 7.38 -5.03
CA TYR A 101 -8.39 5.91 -5.10
C TYR A 101 -8.65 5.28 -3.72
N TYR A 102 -8.12 5.91 -2.67
CA TYR A 102 -8.17 5.42 -1.30
C TYR A 102 -9.52 5.69 -0.61
N ALA A 103 -10.40 6.51 -1.19
CA ALA A 103 -11.77 6.71 -0.69
C ALA A 103 -12.72 5.61 -1.22
N VAL A 104 -12.45 4.34 -0.86
CA VAL A 104 -13.13 3.15 -1.38
C VAL A 104 -14.62 3.12 -1.02
N ALA A 105 -15.50 2.95 -2.01
CA ALA A 105 -16.95 2.83 -1.83
C ALA A 105 -17.48 1.37 -1.80
N ASP A 106 -16.74 0.42 -2.37
CA ASP A 106 -17.07 -1.01 -2.33
C ASP A 106 -15.79 -1.85 -2.51
N TYR A 107 -15.42 -2.60 -1.48
CA TYR A 107 -14.20 -3.42 -1.47
C TYR A 107 -14.26 -4.67 -2.35
N LYS A 108 -15.45 -5.10 -2.81
CA LYS A 108 -15.63 -6.30 -3.64
C LYS A 108 -16.01 -5.98 -5.09
N ALA A 109 -15.99 -4.71 -5.48
CA ALA A 109 -16.22 -4.26 -6.84
C ALA A 109 -14.93 -3.76 -7.52
N VAL A 110 -14.89 -3.90 -8.85
CA VAL A 110 -13.94 -3.18 -9.72
C VAL A 110 -14.57 -1.85 -10.12
N ASN A 111 -13.79 -0.77 -10.12
CA ASN A 111 -14.21 0.54 -10.57
C ASN A 111 -14.57 0.49 -12.07
N PRO A 112 -15.81 0.86 -12.47
CA PRO A 112 -16.20 0.89 -13.87
C PRO A 112 -15.35 1.83 -14.75
N GLU A 113 -14.59 2.76 -14.16
CA GLU A 113 -13.58 3.56 -14.86
C GLU A 113 -12.46 2.69 -15.47
N PHE A 114 -12.10 1.58 -14.83
CA PHE A 114 -10.96 0.74 -15.22
C PHE A 114 -11.37 -0.50 -16.04
N GLY A 115 -12.66 -0.81 -16.11
CA GLY A 115 -13.22 -1.94 -16.83
C GLY A 115 -14.12 -2.80 -15.93
N THR A 116 -14.10 -4.10 -16.18
CA THR A 116 -14.93 -5.11 -15.50
C THR A 116 -14.09 -6.06 -14.65
N PHE A 117 -14.76 -6.90 -13.85
CA PHE A 117 -14.11 -8.01 -13.15
C PHE A 117 -13.46 -9.01 -14.12
N ASP A 118 -14.02 -9.20 -15.33
CA ASP A 118 -13.44 -10.08 -16.34
C ASP A 118 -12.16 -9.49 -16.96
N ASP A 119 -12.07 -8.16 -17.11
CA ASP A 119 -10.83 -7.50 -17.52
C ASP A 119 -9.72 -7.67 -16.47
N LEU A 120 -10.07 -7.64 -15.17
CA LEU A 120 -9.11 -7.93 -14.10
C LEU A 120 -8.62 -9.39 -14.16
N ARG A 121 -9.53 -10.36 -14.34
CA ARG A 121 -9.15 -11.78 -14.48
C ARG A 121 -8.28 -12.03 -15.71
N SER A 122 -8.57 -11.34 -16.83
CA SER A 122 -7.73 -11.38 -18.04
C SER A 122 -6.33 -10.83 -17.76
N PHE A 123 -6.26 -9.66 -17.12
CA PHE A 123 -5.00 -9.01 -16.75
C PHE A 123 -4.12 -9.92 -15.87
N VAL A 124 -4.67 -10.45 -14.77
CA VAL A 124 -3.95 -11.35 -13.85
C VAL A 124 -3.46 -12.60 -14.57
N LYS A 125 -4.33 -13.25 -15.34
CA LYS A 125 -3.98 -14.46 -16.11
C LYS A 125 -2.88 -14.21 -17.15
N THR A 126 -2.87 -13.05 -17.82
CA THR A 126 -1.79 -12.69 -18.74
C THR A 126 -0.50 -12.34 -18.00
N ALA A 127 -0.56 -11.67 -16.85
CA ALA A 127 0.62 -11.43 -16.01
C ALA A 127 1.28 -12.74 -15.56
N HIS A 128 0.50 -13.69 -15.04
CA HIS A 128 0.99 -15.02 -14.63
C HIS A 128 1.61 -15.80 -15.77
N ARG A 129 1.00 -15.75 -16.97
CA ARG A 129 1.55 -16.37 -18.19
C ARG A 129 2.92 -15.78 -18.60
N LEU A 130 3.19 -14.54 -18.19
CA LEU A 130 4.48 -13.86 -18.39
C LEU A 130 5.42 -14.00 -17.18
N GLY A 131 5.06 -14.81 -16.17
CA GLY A 131 5.86 -15.04 -14.96
C GLY A 131 5.78 -13.93 -13.91
N MET A 132 4.97 -12.90 -14.14
CA MET A 132 4.73 -11.81 -13.19
C MET A 132 3.64 -12.17 -12.19
N LYS A 133 3.77 -11.64 -10.97
CA LYS A 133 2.72 -11.64 -9.94
C LYS A 133 1.90 -10.36 -9.99
N VAL A 134 0.65 -10.42 -9.52
CA VAL A 134 -0.20 -9.23 -9.36
C VAL A 134 -0.61 -9.06 -7.91
N ILE A 135 -0.31 -7.90 -7.33
CA ILE A 135 -0.86 -7.48 -6.04
C ILE A 135 -1.78 -6.27 -6.25
N ILE A 136 -2.80 -6.13 -5.42
CA ILE A 136 -3.63 -4.92 -5.39
C ILE A 136 -3.38 -4.12 -4.11
N ASP A 137 -3.66 -2.83 -4.18
CA ASP A 137 -3.65 -1.96 -3.02
C ASP A 137 -4.94 -2.10 -2.21
N GLU A 138 -4.83 -2.45 -0.93
CA GLU A 138 -5.96 -2.65 -0.02
C GLU A 138 -5.99 -1.59 1.07
N VAL A 139 -7.16 -0.96 1.27
CA VAL A 139 -7.31 0.24 2.10
C VAL A 139 -8.05 -0.11 3.40
N CYS A 140 -7.37 -0.84 4.28
CA CYS A 140 -8.01 -1.39 5.48
C CYS A 140 -8.33 -0.38 6.59
N ASN A 141 -7.67 0.78 6.67
CA ASN A 141 -7.85 1.73 7.78
C ASN A 141 -9.18 2.51 7.73
N HIS A 142 -9.70 2.78 6.54
CA HIS A 142 -10.83 3.69 6.34
C HIS A 142 -11.58 3.39 5.03
N THR A 143 -12.86 3.75 4.97
CA THR A 143 -13.64 3.73 3.72
C THR A 143 -13.85 5.15 3.21
N GLY A 144 -14.32 5.30 1.96
CA GLY A 144 -14.95 6.54 1.52
C GLY A 144 -16.27 6.82 2.24
N CYS A 145 -16.71 8.07 2.29
CA CYS A 145 -17.88 8.50 3.08
C CYS A 145 -19.25 7.94 2.63
N ASP A 146 -19.39 7.41 1.41
CA ASP A 146 -20.61 6.74 0.93
C ASP A 146 -20.43 5.24 0.62
N ASN A 147 -19.43 4.61 1.24
CA ASN A 147 -19.21 3.17 1.14
C ASN A 147 -20.45 2.36 1.57
N VAL A 148 -20.68 1.20 0.94
CA VAL A 148 -21.80 0.30 1.26
C VAL A 148 -21.95 0.01 2.76
N TRP A 149 -20.83 -0.19 3.46
CA TRP A 149 -20.81 -0.44 4.91
C TRP A 149 -21.26 0.77 5.75
N VAL A 150 -21.14 2.01 5.28
CA VAL A 150 -21.63 3.21 6.02
C VAL A 150 -23.13 3.10 6.30
N LYS A 151 -23.87 2.48 5.37
CA LYS A 151 -25.31 2.26 5.48
C LYS A 151 -25.66 0.91 6.10
N GLU A 152 -24.94 -0.16 5.72
CA GLU A 152 -25.28 -1.54 6.09
C GLU A 152 -24.72 -1.95 7.46
N HIS A 153 -23.54 -1.42 7.80
CA HIS A 153 -22.77 -1.73 9.00
C HIS A 153 -22.22 -0.45 9.67
N PRO A 154 -23.07 0.49 10.11
CA PRO A 154 -22.64 1.75 10.72
C PRO A 154 -21.88 1.56 12.05
N ASP A 155 -21.90 0.35 12.62
CA ASP A 155 -21.13 -0.11 13.78
C ASP A 155 -19.68 -0.51 13.45
N PHE A 156 -19.29 -0.59 12.18
CA PHE A 156 -17.90 -0.80 11.77
C PHE A 156 -17.03 0.46 11.92
N TYR A 157 -17.64 1.62 12.22
CA TYR A 157 -16.96 2.92 12.17
C TYR A 157 -16.72 3.52 13.53
N ALA A 158 -15.48 3.98 13.73
CA ALA A 158 -15.07 4.71 14.92
C ALA A 158 -15.90 6.00 15.05
N ARG A 159 -16.29 6.34 16.28
CA ARG A 159 -17.10 7.53 16.59
C ARG A 159 -16.30 8.56 17.39
N ASN A 160 -16.54 9.83 17.09
CA ASN A 160 -16.03 10.93 17.90
C ASN A 160 -16.87 11.10 19.19
N GLU A 161 -16.50 12.06 20.04
CA GLU A 161 -17.21 12.36 21.31
C GLU A 161 -18.70 12.72 21.15
N LYS A 162 -19.14 13.07 19.93
CA LYS A 162 -20.54 13.39 19.59
C LYS A 162 -21.31 12.20 19.01
N GLY A 163 -20.67 11.04 18.84
CA GLY A 163 -21.25 9.86 18.20
C GLY A 163 -21.20 9.89 16.66
N GLU A 164 -20.51 10.85 16.05
CA GLU A 164 -20.42 11.01 14.59
C GLU A 164 -19.26 10.16 14.03
N MET A 165 -19.41 9.63 12.82
CA MET A 165 -18.28 9.05 12.07
C MET A 165 -17.30 10.17 11.67
N PHE A 166 -16.01 9.87 11.65
CA PHE A 166 -14.95 10.82 11.31
C PHE A 166 -13.85 10.17 10.47
N GLY A 167 -13.19 10.94 9.60
CA GLY A 167 -12.02 10.49 8.86
C GLY A 167 -10.74 10.55 9.72
N PRO A 168 -9.76 9.65 9.51
CA PRO A 168 -8.44 9.81 10.12
C PRO A 168 -7.72 11.05 9.58
N PHE A 169 -6.82 11.63 10.37
CA PHE A 169 -6.00 12.80 9.99
C PHE A 169 -6.86 13.97 9.45
N ASP A 170 -6.54 14.49 8.26
CA ASP A 170 -7.30 15.50 7.52
C ASP A 170 -8.07 14.90 6.32
N TRP A 171 -8.39 13.60 6.37
CA TRP A 171 -8.98 12.86 5.25
C TRP A 171 -10.51 12.99 5.22
N THR A 172 -10.97 14.20 4.91
CA THR A 172 -12.40 14.61 4.87
C THR A 172 -13.31 13.78 3.96
N ASP A 173 -12.74 13.04 3.01
CA ASP A 173 -13.40 12.16 2.04
C ASP A 173 -13.58 10.71 2.54
N THR A 174 -13.23 10.44 3.80
CA THR A 174 -13.16 9.08 4.36
C THR A 174 -13.75 8.98 5.79
N TYR A 175 -14.03 7.75 6.25
CA TYR A 175 -14.39 7.43 7.63
C TYR A 175 -13.53 6.29 8.19
N LYS A 176 -13.02 6.46 9.42
CA LYS A 176 -12.13 5.49 10.11
C LYS A 176 -12.90 4.25 10.57
N LEU A 177 -12.32 3.08 10.32
CA LEU A 177 -12.84 1.78 10.72
C LEU A 177 -12.40 1.39 12.14
N ASP A 178 -13.26 0.71 12.90
CA ASP A 178 -13.04 0.30 14.30
C ASP A 178 -12.72 -1.20 14.43
N TYR A 179 -11.43 -1.52 14.38
CA TYR A 179 -10.92 -2.90 14.50
C TYR A 179 -11.12 -3.57 15.87
N SER A 180 -11.75 -2.90 16.84
CA SER A 180 -12.28 -3.57 18.04
C SER A 180 -13.56 -4.37 17.74
N ASN A 181 -14.29 -4.04 16.67
CA ASN A 181 -15.46 -4.78 16.22
C ASN A 181 -15.05 -6.07 15.48
N PRO A 182 -15.38 -7.27 16.00
CA PRO A 182 -15.00 -8.53 15.37
C PRO A 182 -15.74 -8.80 14.06
N GLN A 183 -16.92 -8.19 13.83
CA GLN A 183 -17.66 -8.35 12.59
C GLN A 183 -16.98 -7.60 11.44
N LEU A 184 -16.43 -6.41 11.70
CA LEU A 184 -15.58 -5.69 10.75
C LEU A 184 -14.33 -6.49 10.41
N ARG A 185 -13.64 -7.07 11.40
CA ARG A 185 -12.47 -7.92 11.15
C ARG A 185 -12.81 -9.07 10.19
N ALA A 186 -13.92 -9.76 10.44
CA ALA A 186 -14.40 -10.82 9.57
C ALA A 186 -14.77 -10.32 8.16
N ALA A 187 -15.43 -9.16 8.04
CA ALA A 187 -15.82 -8.56 6.76
C ALA A 187 -14.61 -8.10 5.93
N MET A 188 -13.57 -7.55 6.56
CA MET A 188 -12.33 -7.16 5.86
C MET A 188 -11.51 -8.39 5.45
N ILE A 189 -11.44 -9.44 6.28
CA ILE A 189 -10.83 -10.71 5.86
C ILE A 189 -11.61 -11.34 4.71
N ASP A 190 -12.95 -11.29 4.71
CA ASP A 190 -13.78 -11.76 3.61
C ASP A 190 -13.62 -10.91 2.33
N ALA A 191 -13.32 -9.61 2.44
CA ALA A 191 -12.93 -8.75 1.32
C ALA A 191 -11.57 -9.14 0.72
N LEU A 192 -10.56 -9.37 1.57
CA LEU A 192 -9.26 -9.90 1.16
C LEU A 192 -9.42 -11.27 0.48
N GLU A 193 -9.98 -12.27 1.18
CA GLU A 193 -10.14 -13.63 0.66
C GLU A 193 -10.88 -13.69 -0.69
N TYR A 194 -11.82 -12.78 -0.95
CA TYR A 194 -12.55 -12.69 -2.21
C TYR A 194 -11.62 -12.47 -3.42
N TRP A 195 -10.68 -11.53 -3.35
CA TRP A 195 -9.81 -11.23 -4.51
C TRP A 195 -8.81 -12.36 -4.80
N VAL A 196 -8.27 -13.02 -3.77
CA VAL A 196 -7.40 -14.20 -3.97
C VAL A 196 -8.17 -15.37 -4.59
N LYS A 197 -9.41 -15.63 -4.14
CA LYS A 197 -10.23 -16.74 -4.66
C LYS A 197 -10.76 -16.50 -6.06
N GLU A 198 -11.30 -15.30 -6.32
CA GLU A 198 -12.10 -15.01 -7.51
C GLU A 198 -11.30 -14.35 -8.64
N ALA A 199 -10.22 -13.61 -8.30
CA ALA A 199 -9.36 -12.93 -9.26
C ALA A 199 -7.92 -13.50 -9.34
N ASP A 200 -7.58 -14.47 -8.49
CA ASP A 200 -6.26 -15.14 -8.44
C ASP A 200 -5.06 -14.20 -8.25
N ILE A 201 -5.25 -13.08 -7.55
CA ILE A 201 -4.13 -12.19 -7.21
C ILE A 201 -3.13 -12.88 -6.25
N ASP A 202 -1.91 -12.37 -6.20
CA ASP A 202 -0.78 -12.97 -5.46
C ASP A 202 -0.53 -12.33 -4.08
N GLY A 203 -1.32 -11.32 -3.70
CA GLY A 203 -1.19 -10.63 -2.40
C GLY A 203 -1.59 -9.16 -2.48
N TYR A 204 -1.12 -8.40 -1.48
CA TYR A 204 -1.55 -7.01 -1.25
C TYR A 204 -0.39 -6.08 -0.93
N ARG A 205 -0.54 -4.82 -1.34
CA ARG A 205 0.08 -3.69 -0.64
C ARG A 205 -0.99 -3.11 0.27
N CYS A 206 -0.72 -3.01 1.57
CA CYS A 206 -1.71 -2.52 2.54
C CYS A 206 -1.51 -1.03 2.84
N ASP A 207 -2.49 -0.19 2.56
CA ASP A 207 -2.41 1.24 2.83
C ASP A 207 -2.40 1.56 4.33
N VAL A 208 -1.49 2.45 4.73
CA VAL A 208 -1.22 2.89 6.11
C VAL A 208 -1.38 1.78 7.17
N ALA A 209 -0.83 0.59 6.87
CA ALA A 209 -1.04 -0.62 7.66
C ALA A 209 -0.73 -0.51 9.17
N ALA A 210 0.10 0.46 9.58
CA ALA A 210 0.39 0.78 10.98
C ALA A 210 -0.81 1.34 11.77
N GLU A 211 -1.82 1.90 11.10
CA GLU A 211 -3.08 2.35 11.72
C GLU A 211 -4.07 1.20 12.00
N VAL A 212 -3.78 0.00 11.48
CA VAL A 212 -4.59 -1.21 11.65
C VAL A 212 -3.86 -2.16 12.61
N PRO A 213 -4.51 -2.74 13.64
CA PRO A 213 -3.81 -3.54 14.66
C PRO A 213 -3.05 -4.74 14.07
N THR A 214 -1.82 -5.00 14.54
CA THR A 214 -1.01 -6.15 14.12
C THR A 214 -1.76 -7.48 14.23
N SER A 215 -2.57 -7.65 15.26
CA SER A 215 -3.39 -8.87 15.45
C SER A 215 -4.44 -9.09 14.36
N PHE A 216 -4.86 -8.04 13.63
CA PHE A 216 -5.69 -8.19 12.43
C PHE A 216 -4.86 -8.77 11.27
N TRP A 217 -3.67 -8.22 11.03
CA TRP A 217 -2.78 -8.68 9.98
C TRP A 217 -2.30 -10.12 10.18
N GLU A 218 -2.06 -10.53 11.43
CA GLU A 218 -1.73 -11.93 11.77
C GLU A 218 -2.89 -12.89 11.45
N GLU A 219 -4.12 -12.53 11.81
CA GLU A 219 -5.33 -13.32 11.49
C GLU A 219 -5.55 -13.39 9.98
N ALA A 220 -5.54 -12.24 9.30
CA ALA A 220 -5.75 -12.12 7.86
C ALA A 220 -4.70 -12.90 7.07
N ARG A 221 -3.41 -12.79 7.44
CA ARG A 221 -2.32 -13.53 6.80
C ARG A 221 -2.52 -15.04 6.93
N ALA A 222 -2.78 -15.55 8.13
CA ALA A 222 -2.99 -16.98 8.34
C ALA A 222 -4.19 -17.53 7.55
N ARG A 223 -5.23 -16.70 7.36
CA ARG A 223 -6.40 -17.01 6.52
C ARG A 223 -6.06 -17.05 5.03
N LEU A 224 -5.26 -16.09 4.54
CA LEU A 224 -4.84 -16.02 3.13
C LEU A 224 -3.84 -17.12 2.76
N GLU A 225 -2.89 -17.46 3.63
CA GLU A 225 -1.93 -18.56 3.42
C GLU A 225 -2.61 -19.93 3.26
N MET A 226 -3.80 -20.14 3.84
CA MET A 226 -4.61 -21.34 3.61
C MET A 226 -5.25 -21.42 2.21
N ILE A 227 -5.33 -20.29 1.50
CA ILE A 227 -5.89 -20.21 0.14
C ILE A 227 -4.76 -20.26 -0.90
N LYS A 228 -3.71 -19.45 -0.69
CA LYS A 228 -2.57 -19.29 -1.61
C LYS A 228 -1.29 -19.01 -0.79
N PRO A 229 -0.50 -20.04 -0.45
CA PRO A 229 0.74 -19.91 0.34
C PRO A 229 1.94 -19.41 -0.49
#